data_AF-A0A4U1EYB0-F1
#
_entry.id   AF-A0A4U1EYB0-F1
#
_cell.length_a   1.000
_cell.length_b   1.000
_cell.length_c   1.000
_cell.angle_alpha   90.00
_cell.angle_beta   90.00
_cell.angle_gamma   90.00
#
_symmetry.space_group_name_H-M   'P 1'
#
loop_
_entity.id
_entity.type
_entity.pdbx_description
1 polymer ?
#
loop_
_entity_poly.entity_id
_entity_poly.type
_entity_poly.pdbx_seq_one_letter_code
_entity_poly.pdbx_strand_id
1 'polypeptide(L)'
;GEEIFLDMFEDEYRSMTMKPMNVEYLMMDASILLPPTGTPLTGIDFVKRLPCGDVEKTRRAIRVFFMLRSLSLQLRGQPETQLPLTREEDLIKTDDVLDLSELVTPSHSG
;
A
#
# COMPACT_ATOMS: atom_id res chain seq x y z
N GLY A 1 7.37 8.17 -12.21
CA GLY A 1 7.73 6.75 -12.38
C GLY A 1 7.93 6.12 -11.02
N GLU A 2 8.96 6.55 -10.30
CA GLU A 2 9.24 6.10 -8.93
C GLU A 2 8.20 6.59 -7.92
N GLU A 3 7.73 7.84 -7.99
CA GLU A 3 6.66 8.35 -7.11
C GLU A 3 5.39 7.48 -7.16
N ILE A 4 4.94 7.11 -8.36
CA ILE A 4 3.78 6.21 -8.56
C ILE A 4 4.00 4.84 -7.90
N PHE A 5 5.24 4.34 -7.94
CA PHE A 5 5.57 3.08 -7.26
C PHE A 5 5.56 3.25 -5.74
N LEU A 6 6.10 4.35 -5.21
CA LEU A 6 6.14 4.64 -3.78
C LEU A 6 4.71 4.81 -3.21
N ASP A 7 3.84 5.52 -3.92
CA ASP A 7 2.43 5.65 -3.56
C ASP A 7 1.75 4.28 -3.51
N MET A 8 1.94 3.47 -4.56
CA MET A 8 1.41 2.10 -4.63
C MET A 8 1.95 1.22 -3.50
N PHE A 9 3.22 1.39 -3.15
CA PHE A 9 3.88 0.61 -2.10
C PHE A 9 3.33 0.94 -0.71
N GLU A 10 3.17 2.22 -0.41
CA GLU A 10 2.59 2.71 0.84
C GLU A 10 1.11 2.31 0.97
N ASP A 11 0.34 2.42 -0.11
CA ASP A 11 -1.07 1.98 -0.18
C ASP A 11 -1.21 0.49 0.14
N GLU A 12 -0.34 -0.35 -0.44
CA GLU A 12 -0.34 -1.79 -0.18
C GLU A 12 0.07 -2.12 1.26
N TYR A 13 1.04 -1.39 1.83
CA TYR A 13 1.45 -1.56 3.23
C TYR A 13 0.30 -1.24 4.19
N ARG A 14 -0.38 -0.10 3.99
CA ARG A 14 -1.55 0.30 4.78
C ARG A 14 -2.69 -0.70 4.65
N SER A 15 -2.99 -1.13 3.42
CA SER A 15 -4.01 -2.15 3.15
C SER A 15 -3.75 -3.46 3.90
N MET A 16 -2.49 -3.89 4.02
CA MET A 16 -2.13 -5.15 4.69
C MET A 16 -2.04 -5.05 6.21
N THR A 17 -1.79 -3.86 6.77
CA THR A 17 -1.54 -3.68 8.21
C THR A 17 -2.74 -3.15 8.98
N MET A 18 -3.60 -2.32 8.37
CA MET A 18 -4.69 -1.65 9.08
C MET A 18 -5.83 -2.58 9.51
N LYS A 19 -6.06 -3.68 8.78
CA LYS A 19 -7.17 -4.60 9.08
C LYS A 19 -6.71 -6.05 9.06
N PRO A 20 -6.67 -6.75 10.21
CA PRO A 20 -6.39 -8.17 10.21
C PRO A 20 -7.46 -8.93 9.42
N MET A 21 -7.06 -10.04 8.81
CA MET A 21 -7.99 -10.92 8.09
C MET A 21 -9.06 -11.42 9.06
N ASN A 22 -10.32 -11.16 8.74
CA ASN A 22 -11.44 -11.74 9.47
C ASN A 22 -11.79 -13.10 8.85
N VAL A 23 -11.47 -14.17 9.56
CA VAL A 23 -11.65 -15.56 9.09
C VAL A 23 -13.14 -15.91 8.95
N GLU A 24 -14.00 -15.41 9.83
CA GLU A 24 -15.45 -15.67 9.77
C GLU A 24 -16.05 -15.09 8.48
N TYR A 25 -15.77 -13.83 8.17
CA TYR A 25 -16.20 -13.21 6.91
C TYR A 25 -15.58 -13.90 5.69
N LEU A 26 -14.33 -14.38 5.79
CA LEU A 26 -13.68 -15.12 4.70
C LEU A 26 -14.40 -16.45 4.43
N MET A 27 -14.79 -17.17 5.47
CA MET A 27 -15.49 -18.46 5.34
C MET A 27 -16.91 -18.32 4.77
N MET A 28 -17.52 -17.14 4.92
CA MET A 28 -18.83 -16.82 4.34
C MET A 28 -18.76 -16.42 2.85
N ASP A 29 -17.56 -16.16 2.32
CA ASP A 29 -17.40 -15.66 0.96
C ASP A 29 -17.44 -16.79 -0.07
N ALA A 30 -18.48 -16.85 -0.90
CA ALA A 30 -18.59 -17.88 -1.93
C ALA A 30 -17.43 -17.86 -2.96
N SER A 31 -16.74 -16.72 -3.14
CA SER A 31 -15.63 -16.61 -4.09
C SER A 31 -14.43 -17.49 -3.74
N ILE A 32 -14.25 -17.87 -2.46
CA ILE A 32 -13.15 -18.77 -2.06
C ILE A 32 -13.38 -20.23 -2.48
N LEU A 33 -14.62 -20.59 -2.85
CA LEU A 33 -14.98 -21.93 -3.34
C LEU A 33 -14.84 -22.06 -4.86
N LEU A 34 -14.63 -20.95 -5.56
CA LEU A 34 -14.52 -20.90 -7.01
C LEU A 34 -13.04 -20.79 -7.42
N PRO A 35 -12.67 -21.25 -8.64
CA PRO A 35 -11.36 -20.96 -9.17
C PRO A 35 -11.09 -19.44 -9.19
N PRO A 36 -9.87 -18.99 -8.82
CA PRO A 36 -9.58 -17.57 -8.78
C PRO A 36 -9.63 -16.98 -10.19
N THR A 37 -10.46 -15.95 -10.36
CA THR A 37 -10.61 -15.23 -11.64
C THR A 37 -9.38 -14.39 -11.96
N GLY A 38 -9.09 -14.17 -13.23
CA GLY A 38 -8.01 -13.29 -13.70
C GLY A 38 -8.49 -11.96 -14.27
N THR A 39 -9.75 -11.59 -14.08
CA THR A 39 -10.32 -10.36 -14.64
C THR A 39 -10.99 -9.48 -13.59
N PRO A 40 -10.74 -8.15 -13.62
CA PRO A 40 -11.38 -7.20 -12.71
C PRO A 40 -12.90 -7.07 -12.95
N LEU A 41 -13.40 -7.53 -14.11
CA LEU A 41 -14.82 -7.42 -14.49
C LEU A 41 -15.76 -8.27 -13.62
N THR A 42 -15.22 -9.16 -12.78
CA THR A 42 -16.01 -9.96 -11.84
C THR A 42 -16.49 -9.20 -10.61
N GLY A 43 -15.90 -8.02 -10.33
CA GLY A 43 -16.13 -7.30 -9.07
C GLY A 43 -15.53 -7.98 -7.84
N ILE A 44 -14.82 -9.11 -8.00
CA ILE A 44 -14.08 -9.75 -6.91
C ILE A 44 -12.85 -8.90 -6.59
N ASP A 45 -12.63 -8.65 -5.29
CA ASP A 45 -11.50 -7.89 -4.78
C ASP A 45 -10.17 -8.50 -5.26
N PHE A 46 -9.21 -7.64 -5.61
CA PHE A 46 -7.85 -7.99 -5.98
C PHE A 46 -7.21 -9.03 -5.05
N VAL A 47 -7.46 -8.94 -3.73
CA VAL A 47 -6.86 -9.85 -2.75
C VAL A 47 -7.36 -11.29 -2.86
N LYS A 48 -8.47 -11.53 -3.57
CA LYS A 48 -9.12 -12.84 -3.74
C LYS A 48 -9.01 -13.39 -5.18
N ARG A 49 -8.35 -12.65 -6.08
CA ARG A 49 -8.25 -13.00 -7.49
C ARG A 49 -6.81 -12.94 -8.00
N LEU A 50 -6.60 -13.41 -9.23
CA LEU A 50 -5.31 -13.31 -9.89
C LEU A 50 -5.09 -11.87 -10.42
N PRO A 51 -3.83 -11.39 -10.41
CA PRO A 51 -3.48 -10.09 -10.97
C PRO A 51 -3.72 -10.04 -12.48
N CYS A 52 -4.29 -8.94 -12.96
CA CYS A 52 -4.55 -8.63 -14.35
C CYS A 52 -3.74 -7.39 -14.77
N GLY A 53 -2.81 -7.55 -15.73
CA GLY A 53 -1.94 -6.48 -16.19
C GLY A 53 -0.78 -6.14 -15.24
N ASP A 54 0.09 -5.23 -15.65
CA ASP A 54 1.38 -5.01 -14.97
C ASP A 54 1.26 -4.23 -13.67
N VAL A 55 0.26 -3.36 -13.55
CA VAL A 55 -0.03 -2.64 -12.30
C VAL A 55 -0.39 -3.64 -11.21
N GLU A 56 -1.32 -4.56 -11.45
CA GLU A 56 -1.72 -5.55 -10.44
C GLU A 56 -0.64 -6.59 -10.16
N LYS A 57 0.17 -6.97 -11.16
CA LYS A 57 1.36 -7.80 -10.91
C LYS A 57 2.35 -7.09 -9.99
N THR A 58 2.56 -5.78 -10.18
CA THR A 58 3.42 -4.96 -9.32
C THR A 58 2.86 -4.90 -7.91
N ARG A 59 1.56 -4.62 -7.75
CA ARG A 59 0.87 -4.68 -6.45
C ARG A 59 1.04 -6.05 -5.77
N ARG A 60 0.90 -7.15 -6.52
CA ARG A 60 1.10 -8.49 -5.99
C ARG A 60 2.54 -8.72 -5.52
N ALA A 61 3.53 -8.28 -6.29
CA ALA A 61 4.94 -8.39 -5.94
C ALA A 61 5.27 -7.61 -4.66
N ILE A 62 4.71 -6.40 -4.50
CA ILE A 62 4.82 -5.58 -3.29
C ILE A 62 4.25 -6.33 -2.08
N ARG A 63 3.04 -6.89 -2.17
CA ARG A 63 2.45 -7.69 -1.07
C ARG A 63 3.31 -8.89 -0.68
N VAL A 64 3.85 -9.60 -1.68
CA VAL A 64 4.76 -10.74 -1.45
C VAL A 64 6.05 -10.29 -0.75
N PHE A 65 6.60 -9.15 -1.16
CA PHE A 65 7.75 -8.55 -0.48
C PHE A 65 7.47 -8.30 1.00
N PHE A 66 6.32 -7.70 1.36
CA PHE A 66 5.98 -7.47 2.76
C PHE A 66 5.83 -8.76 3.57
N MET A 67 5.19 -9.80 3.00
CA MET A 67 5.08 -11.10 3.65
C MET A 67 6.45 -11.73 3.91
N LEU A 68 7.34 -11.72 2.91
CA LEU A 68 8.69 -12.26 3.03
C LEU A 68 9.55 -11.47 4.01
N ARG A 69 9.45 -10.13 3.99
CA ARG A 69 10.17 -9.25 4.91
C ARG A 69 9.73 -9.49 6.35
N SER A 70 8.41 -9.47 6.60
CA SER A 70 7.84 -9.74 7.92
C SER A 70 8.27 -11.11 8.46
N LEU A 71 8.18 -12.15 7.63
CA LEU A 71 8.65 -13.49 7.99
C LEU A 71 10.15 -13.53 8.30
N SER A 72 10.98 -12.91 7.47
CA SER A 72 12.44 -12.83 7.66
C SER A 72 12.81 -12.15 8.97
N LEU A 73 12.17 -11.01 9.27
CA LEU A 73 12.35 -10.27 10.52
C LEU A 73 11.91 -11.11 11.73
N GLN A 74 10.75 -11.76 11.65
CA GLN A 74 10.24 -12.63 12.70
C GLN A 74 11.19 -13.81 12.99
N LEU A 75 11.70 -14.48 11.96
CA LEU A 75 12.65 -15.58 12.10
C LEU A 75 13.99 -15.14 12.73
N ARG A 76 14.36 -13.86 12.58
CA ARG A 76 15.57 -13.27 13.16
C ARG A 76 15.34 -12.59 14.51
N GLY A 77 14.10 -12.50 14.98
CA GLY A 77 13.74 -11.73 16.17
C GLY A 77 14.00 -10.23 16.04
N GLN A 78 13.97 -9.69 14.81
CA GLN A 78 14.21 -8.27 14.53
C GLN A 78 12.88 -7.52 14.38
N PRO A 79 12.77 -6.28 14.89
CA PRO A 79 11.59 -5.45 14.65
C PRO A 79 11.58 -4.85 13.24
N GLU A 80 10.41 -4.46 12.76
CA GLU A 80 10.27 -3.60 11.58
C GLU A 80 10.67 -2.16 11.94
N THR A 81 11.52 -1.53 11.13
CA THR A 81 12.07 -0.19 11.37
C THR A 81 12.05 0.72 10.14
N GLN A 82 11.68 0.19 8.97
CA GLN A 82 11.70 0.94 7.71
C GLN A 82 10.30 1.25 7.18
N LEU A 83 9.25 0.67 7.78
CA LEU A 83 7.87 0.82 7.34
C LEU A 83 6.98 1.29 8.50
N PRO A 84 5.94 2.12 8.25
CA PRO A 84 5.57 2.73 6.96
C PRO A 84 6.65 3.68 6.40
N LEU A 85 6.63 3.96 5.09
CA LEU A 85 7.55 4.94 4.50
C LEU A 85 7.17 6.36 4.93
N THR A 86 5.87 6.60 5.13
CA THR A 86 5.37 7.87 5.68
C THR A 86 5.73 7.96 7.16
N ARG A 87 6.43 9.02 7.54
CA ARG A 87 6.70 9.36 8.94
C ARG A 87 5.66 10.35 9.42
N GLU A 88 4.99 10.07 10.53
CA GLU A 88 3.96 10.96 11.07
C GLU A 88 4.52 12.33 11.44
N GLU A 89 5.80 12.41 11.83
CA GLU A 89 6.48 13.67 12.11
C GLU A 89 6.65 14.59 10.89
N ASP A 90 6.64 14.05 9.67
CA ASP A 90 6.80 14.82 8.43
C ASP A 90 5.45 15.29 7.87
N LEU A 91 4.33 14.88 8.49
CA LEU A 91 2.99 15.24 8.05
C LEU A 91 2.57 16.61 8.61
N ILE A 92 2.00 17.43 7.73
CA ILE A 92 1.30 18.65 8.10
C ILE A 92 0.00 18.26 8.84
N LYS A 93 -0.19 18.77 10.04
CA LYS A 93 -1.39 18.51 10.85
C LYS A 93 -2.52 19.42 10.43
N THR A 94 -3.74 18.96 10.66
CA THR A 94 -4.90 19.85 10.63
C THR A 94 -4.64 21.00 11.60
N ASP A 95 -4.83 22.23 11.13
CA ASP A 95 -4.56 23.50 11.84
C ASP A 95 -3.11 24.00 11.83
N ASP A 96 -2.18 23.32 11.15
CA ASP A 96 -0.85 23.88 10.91
C ASP A 96 -0.92 25.07 9.93
N VAL A 97 -0.25 26.17 10.30
CA VAL A 97 -0.10 27.34 9.42
C VAL A 97 0.90 26.99 8.33
N LEU A 98 0.39 26.84 7.10
CA LEU A 98 1.23 26.64 5.92
C LEU A 98 1.96 27.94 5.58
N ASP A 99 3.29 27.94 5.70
CA ASP A 99 4.11 29.02 5.19
C ASP A 99 4.23 28.91 3.67
N LEU A 100 3.59 29.83 2.95
CA LEU A 100 3.55 29.87 1.48
C LEU A 100 4.62 30.81 0.90
N SER A 101 5.50 31.38 1.73
CA SER A 101 6.50 32.37 1.29
C SER A 101 7.51 31.80 0.28
N GLU A 102 7.79 30.49 0.33
CA GLU A 102 8.65 29.77 -0.64
C GLU A 102 8.03 29.61 -2.05
N LEU A 103 6.70 29.75 -2.19
CA LEU A 103 6.02 29.69 -3.50
C LEU A 103 6.05 31.02 -4.26
N VAL A 104 6.52 32.10 -3.61
CA VAL A 104 6.61 33.44 -4.19
C VAL A 104 8.08 33.72 -4.51
N THR A 105 8.65 33.01 -5.48
CA THR A 105 9.87 33.52 -6.13
C THR A 105 9.50 34.75 -6.97
N PRO A 106 10.19 35.89 -6.84
CA PRO A 106 9.84 37.10 -7.54
C PRO A 106 10.05 36.90 -9.04
N SER A 107 9.05 37.27 -9.84
CA SER A 107 9.21 37.51 -11.26
C SER A 107 10.42 38.40 -11.47
N HIS A 108 11.42 37.88 -12.19
CA HIS A 108 12.61 38.61 -12.61
C HIS A 108 12.21 39.96 -13.25
N SER A 109 12.65 41.05 -12.61
CA SER A 109 12.79 42.37 -13.23
C SER A 109 14.27 42.60 -13.48
N GLY A 110 14.68 42.54 -14.75
CA GLY A 110 16.02 42.83 -15.23
C GLY A 110 16.05 42.83 -16.75
#